data_AF-A0A0G0WWH5-F1
#
_entry.id   AF-A0A0G0WWH5-F1
#
_cell.length_a   1.000
_cell.length_b   1.000
_cell.length_c   1.000
_cell.angle_alpha   90.00
_cell.angle_beta   90.00
_cell.angle_gamma   90.00
#
_symmetry.space_group_name_H-M   'P 1'
#
loop_
_entity.id
_entity.type
_entity.pdbx_description
1 polymer ?
#
loop_
_entity_poly.entity_id
_entity_poly.type
_entity_poly.pdbx_seq_one_letter_code
_entity_poly.pdbx_strand_id
1 'polypeptide(L)'
;MKPFLDLEYWFSAIYNFFRNLGTGQLKGGISAEAIFTIKVIAALLVFFFLYIIIYSLVKAKALFSQAVIIKKPEPLSPEEIQNERLARWREVKEHSLGANPSDWRVAVIEADVILEGALMAKGYQGETLGEMLKNAEPYRLKNLDKAWEAHRTRNRIAHEPDKEITKLETDRALANYEAILKELGFI
;
A
#
# COMPACT_ATOMS: atom_id res chain seq x y z
N MET A 1 4.30 -16.18 41.77
CA MET A 1 4.04 -15.33 40.58
C MET A 1 4.59 -13.94 40.91
N LYS A 2 5.84 -13.66 40.55
CA LYS A 2 6.52 -12.39 40.90
C LYS A 2 6.09 -11.28 39.94
N PRO A 3 5.80 -10.07 40.43
CA PRO A 3 5.21 -9.03 39.61
C PRO A 3 6.24 -8.42 38.67
N PHE A 4 5.71 -8.02 37.52
CA PHE A 4 6.35 -7.30 36.44
C PHE A 4 6.96 -5.98 36.93
N LEU A 5 7.95 -5.49 36.17
CA LEU A 5 8.58 -4.18 36.29
C LEU A 5 7.65 -3.11 36.89
N ASP A 6 7.97 -2.70 38.12
CA ASP A 6 7.35 -1.56 38.77
C ASP A 6 7.81 -0.28 38.06
N LEU A 7 7.05 0.10 37.03
CA LEU A 7 7.31 1.26 36.19
C LEU A 7 7.37 2.55 37.02
N GLU A 8 6.63 2.64 38.11
CA GLU A 8 6.59 3.81 38.99
C GLU A 8 7.89 3.92 39.81
N TYR A 9 8.39 2.79 40.31
CA TYR A 9 9.71 2.70 40.93
C TYR A 9 10.83 3.11 39.96
N TRP A 10 10.84 2.55 38.73
CA TRP A 10 11.89 2.87 37.76
C TRP A 10 11.80 4.30 37.26
N PHE A 11 10.61 4.83 37.03
CA PHE A 11 10.41 6.22 36.61
C PHE A 11 10.81 7.20 37.71
N SER A 12 10.47 6.93 38.97
CA SER A 12 10.88 7.76 40.10
C SER A 12 12.40 7.68 40.34
N ALA A 13 13.02 6.50 40.16
CA ALA A 13 14.48 6.34 40.23
C ALA A 13 15.19 7.16 39.14
N ILE A 14 14.71 7.10 37.90
CA ILE A 14 15.25 7.85 36.75
C ILE A 14 15.05 9.37 36.96
N TYR A 15 13.84 9.80 37.34
CA TYR A 15 13.54 11.21 37.61
C TYR A 15 14.41 11.78 38.73
N ASN A 16 14.51 11.09 39.86
CA ASN A 16 15.35 11.52 40.98
C ASN A 16 16.84 11.55 40.61
N PHE A 17 17.30 10.60 39.80
CA PHE A 17 18.66 10.59 39.27
C PHE A 17 18.94 11.86 38.44
N PHE A 18 18.09 12.19 37.46
CA PHE A 18 18.25 13.40 36.64
C PHE A 18 18.07 14.70 37.43
N ARG A 19 17.11 14.76 38.36
CA ARG A 19 16.88 15.91 39.24
C ARG A 19 18.12 16.22 40.08
N ASN A 20 18.74 15.19 40.66
CA ASN A 20 19.92 15.34 41.49
C ASN A 20 21.19 15.64 40.67
N LEU A 21 21.22 15.26 39.39
CA LEU A 21 22.29 15.57 38.44
C LEU A 21 22.32 17.05 37.99
N GLY A 22 21.15 17.72 38.02
CA GLY A 22 20.99 19.12 37.64
C GLY A 22 21.25 20.12 38.78
N THR A 23 21.09 19.71 40.04
CA THR A 23 21.21 20.61 41.21
C THR A 23 22.51 20.47 42.01
N GLY A 24 23.37 19.50 41.67
CA GLY A 24 24.70 19.36 42.27
C GLY A 24 24.74 18.90 43.73
N GLN A 25 23.60 18.56 44.34
CA GLN A 25 23.54 18.03 45.71
C GLN A 25 23.20 16.54 45.70
N LEU A 26 24.22 15.70 45.58
CA LEU A 26 24.12 14.29 45.96
C LEU A 26 24.42 14.18 47.46
N LYS A 27 23.39 13.96 48.29
CA LYS A 27 23.57 13.53 49.68
C LYS A 27 24.12 12.10 49.66
N GLY A 28 25.45 12.00 49.69
CA GLY A 28 26.20 10.76 49.55
C GLY A 28 27.36 10.91 48.57
N GLY A 29 28.43 11.60 48.99
CA GLY A 29 29.83 11.33 48.63
C GLY A 29 30.25 11.10 47.17
N ILE A 30 29.62 11.71 46.16
CA ILE A 30 30.19 11.73 44.80
C ILE A 30 30.85 13.09 44.58
N SER A 31 32.16 13.10 44.31
CA SER A 31 32.90 14.34 44.05
C SER A 31 32.39 15.03 42.79
N ALA A 32 32.50 16.36 42.74
CA ALA A 32 32.14 17.14 41.55
C ALA A 32 32.91 16.66 40.29
N GLU A 33 34.14 16.21 40.47
CA GLU A 33 35.00 15.63 39.44
C GLU A 33 34.43 14.33 38.85
N ALA A 34 33.87 13.46 39.70
CA ALA A 34 33.21 12.24 39.25
C ALA A 34 31.94 12.55 38.45
N ILE A 35 31.14 13.54 38.87
CA ILE A 35 29.96 13.99 38.11
C ILE A 35 30.38 14.55 36.74
N PHE A 36 31.42 15.37 36.70
CA PHE A 36 31.95 15.93 35.45
C PHE A 36 32.41 14.81 34.50
N THR A 37 33.16 13.84 35.02
CA THR A 37 33.65 12.69 34.25
C THR A 37 32.50 11.87 33.67
N ILE A 38 31.47 11.59 34.47
CA ILE A 38 30.27 10.86 34.01
C ILE A 38 29.57 11.63 32.89
N LYS A 39 29.44 12.96 33.00
CA LYS A 39 28.82 13.80 31.95
C LYS A 39 29.62 13.74 30.63
N VAL A 40 30.95 13.78 30.71
CA VAL A 40 31.81 13.68 29.52
C VAL A 40 31.67 12.31 28.86
N ILE A 41 31.68 11.22 29.64
CA ILE A 41 31.50 9.86 29.11
C ILE A 41 30.11 9.71 28.48
N ALA A 42 29.06 10.20 29.14
CA ALA A 42 27.71 10.15 28.62
C ALA A 42 27.56 10.92 27.30
N ALA A 43 28.17 12.11 27.19
CA ALA A 43 28.16 12.88 25.95
C ALA A 43 28.86 12.12 24.80
N LEU A 44 30.01 11.52 25.05
CA LEU A 44 30.73 10.70 24.05
C LEU A 44 29.90 9.49 23.60
N LEU A 45 29.20 8.81 24.51
CA LEU A 45 28.32 7.71 24.18
C LEU A 45 27.15 8.15 23.29
N VAL A 46 26.55 9.32 23.56
CA VAL A 46 25.48 9.86 22.71
C VAL A 46 25.97 10.07 21.28
N PHE A 47 27.14 10.70 21.10
CA PHE A 47 27.72 10.88 19.76
C PHE A 47 28.04 9.55 19.08
N PHE A 48 28.55 8.57 19.81
CA PHE A 48 28.83 7.22 19.30
C PHE A 48 27.55 6.52 18.82
N PHE A 49 26.48 6.54 19.61
CA PHE A 49 25.20 5.94 19.21
C PHE A 49 24.54 6.69 18.05
N LEU A 50 24.60 8.03 18.04
CA LEU A 50 24.12 8.83 16.90
C LEU A 50 24.84 8.46 15.61
N TYR A 51 26.16 8.31 15.65
CA TYR A 51 26.94 7.87 14.51
C TYR A 51 26.48 6.49 14.00
N ILE A 52 26.29 5.51 14.91
CA ILE A 52 25.81 4.17 14.55
C ILE A 52 24.42 4.23 13.91
N ILE A 53 23.50 5.02 14.47
CA ILE A 53 22.14 5.18 13.94
C ILE A 53 22.20 5.75 12.52
N ILE A 54 22.93 6.85 12.32
CA ILE A 54 23.07 7.49 11.01
C ILE A 54 23.69 6.51 10.00
N TYR A 55 24.79 5.85 10.37
CA TYR A 55 25.44 4.84 9.53
C TYR A 55 24.48 3.71 9.14
N SER A 56 23.72 3.19 10.11
CA SER A 56 22.76 2.11 9.89
C SER A 56 21.61 2.55 8.98
N LEU A 57 21.11 3.77 9.12
CA LEU A 57 20.06 4.32 8.26
C LEU A 57 20.54 4.52 6.82
N VAL A 58 21.75 5.05 6.63
CA VAL A 58 22.36 5.20 5.29
C VAL A 58 22.57 3.85 4.64
N LYS A 59 23.12 2.88 5.37
CA LYS A 59 23.37 1.53 4.85
C LYS A 59 22.08 0.76 4.58
N ALA A 60 21.06 0.91 5.44
CA ALA A 60 19.73 0.36 5.20
C ALA A 60 19.14 0.93 3.90
N LYS A 61 19.15 2.26 3.71
CA LYS A 61 18.70 2.88 2.45
C LYS A 61 19.48 2.37 1.23
N ALA A 62 20.80 2.21 1.34
CA ALA A 62 21.62 1.67 0.28
C ALA A 62 21.24 0.21 -0.07
N LEU A 63 21.05 -0.65 0.93
CA LEU A 63 20.61 -2.03 0.73
C LEU A 63 19.18 -2.12 0.17
N PHE A 64 18.25 -1.31 0.66
CA PHE A 64 16.90 -1.23 0.11
C PHE A 64 16.90 -0.73 -1.34
N SER A 65 17.75 0.24 -1.68
CA SER A 65 17.89 0.70 -3.07
C SER A 65 18.42 -0.39 -4.00
N GLN A 66 19.32 -1.25 -3.52
CA GLN A 66 19.82 -2.40 -4.27
C GLN A 66 18.77 -3.52 -4.38
N ALA A 67 17.99 -3.78 -3.32
CA ALA A 67 16.92 -4.78 -3.34
C ALA A 67 15.78 -4.42 -4.32
N VAL A 68 15.51 -3.12 -4.52
CA VAL A 68 14.54 -2.63 -5.52
C VAL A 68 15.09 -2.76 -6.96
N ILE A 69 16.42 -2.75 -7.15
CA ILE A 69 17.06 -2.87 -8.47
C ILE A 69 17.32 -4.34 -8.86
N ILE A 70 17.45 -5.26 -7.90
CA ILE A 70 17.79 -6.69 -8.14
C ILE A 70 16.59 -7.55 -8.63
N LYS A 71 15.38 -6.99 -8.73
CA LYS A 71 14.27 -7.59 -9.49
C LYS A 71 13.66 -6.57 -10.45
N LYS A 72 14.43 -6.14 -11.45
CA LYS A 72 13.82 -5.83 -12.74
C LYS A 72 13.61 -7.17 -13.45
N PRO A 73 12.39 -7.72 -13.53
CA PRO A 73 12.16 -8.80 -14.49
C PRO A 73 12.65 -8.30 -15.86
N GLU A 74 13.24 -9.19 -16.65
CA GLU A 74 13.50 -8.87 -18.06
C GLU A 74 12.21 -8.29 -18.66
N PRO A 75 12.31 -7.27 -19.53
CA PRO A 75 11.13 -6.72 -20.16
C PRO A 75 10.41 -7.85 -20.88
N LEU A 76 9.22 -8.19 -20.38
CA LEU A 76 8.40 -9.26 -20.94
C LEU A 76 8.25 -9.04 -22.44
N SER A 77 8.36 -10.11 -23.20
CA SER A 77 8.03 -10.10 -24.61
C SER A 77 6.56 -9.68 -24.80
N PRO A 78 6.19 -9.11 -25.97
CA PRO A 78 4.80 -8.78 -26.26
C PRO A 78 3.83 -9.97 -26.08
N GLU A 79 4.29 -11.19 -26.35
CA GLU A 79 3.52 -12.42 -26.18
C GLU A 79 3.29 -12.75 -24.70
N GLU A 80 4.32 -12.61 -23.85
CA GLU A 80 4.18 -12.81 -22.41
C GLU A 80 3.24 -11.78 -21.78
N ILE A 81 3.31 -10.50 -22.21
CA ILE A 81 2.39 -9.46 -21.77
C ILE A 81 0.95 -9.82 -22.15
N GLN A 82 0.73 -10.28 -23.39
CA GLN A 82 -0.60 -10.67 -23.84
C GLN A 82 -1.11 -11.89 -23.06
N ASN A 83 -0.27 -12.88 -22.81
CA ASN A 83 -0.61 -14.07 -22.05
C ASN A 83 -0.98 -13.72 -20.60
N GLU A 84 -0.27 -12.79 -19.97
CA GLU A 84 -0.60 -12.31 -18.62
C GLU A 84 -1.95 -11.57 -18.60
N ARG A 85 -2.22 -10.69 -19.58
CA ARG A 85 -3.51 -10.00 -19.71
C ARG A 85 -4.67 -10.97 -19.89
N LEU A 86 -4.50 -11.96 -20.74
CA LEU A 86 -5.51 -13.00 -20.98
C LEU A 86 -5.70 -13.90 -19.75
N ALA A 87 -4.63 -14.20 -19.00
CA ALA A 87 -4.72 -14.93 -17.75
C ALA A 87 -5.54 -14.16 -16.71
N ARG A 88 -5.26 -12.86 -16.52
CA ARG A 88 -6.04 -11.99 -15.62
C ARG A 88 -7.51 -11.90 -16.02
N TRP A 89 -7.81 -11.78 -17.30
CA TRP A 89 -9.21 -11.80 -17.75
C TRP A 89 -9.88 -13.17 -17.52
N ARG A 90 -9.13 -14.27 -17.65
CA ARG A 90 -9.65 -15.62 -17.35
C ARG A 90 -10.01 -15.78 -15.88
N GLU A 91 -9.19 -15.27 -14.96
CA GLU A 91 -9.48 -15.27 -13.51
C GLU A 91 -10.80 -14.56 -13.20
N VAL A 92 -11.03 -13.38 -13.80
CA VAL A 92 -12.32 -12.66 -13.69
C VAL A 92 -13.49 -13.52 -14.17
N LYS A 93 -13.33 -14.21 -15.30
CA LYS A 93 -14.37 -15.12 -15.82
C LYS A 93 -14.60 -16.30 -14.89
N GLU A 94 -13.55 -16.86 -14.27
CA GLU A 94 -13.67 -17.94 -13.30
C GLU A 94 -14.45 -17.51 -12.05
N HIS A 95 -14.13 -16.34 -11.49
CA HIS A 95 -14.91 -15.75 -10.38
C HIS A 95 -16.39 -15.55 -10.78
N SER A 96 -16.66 -15.14 -12.02
CA SER A 96 -18.04 -14.99 -12.49
C SER A 96 -18.80 -16.32 -12.51
N LEU A 97 -18.13 -17.45 -12.72
CA LEU A 97 -18.71 -18.78 -12.76
C LEU A 97 -18.94 -19.38 -11.36
N GLY A 98 -18.47 -18.69 -10.30
CA GLY A 98 -18.71 -19.05 -8.92
C GLY A 98 -20.19 -19.18 -8.59
N ALA A 99 -20.49 -19.94 -7.53
CA ALA A 99 -21.87 -20.28 -7.15
C ALA A 99 -22.52 -19.23 -6.24
N ASN A 100 -21.76 -18.26 -5.73
CA ASN A 100 -22.23 -17.33 -4.71
C ASN A 100 -22.10 -15.85 -5.14
N PRO A 101 -22.90 -14.94 -4.55
CA PRO A 101 -22.84 -13.51 -4.83
C PRO A 101 -21.53 -12.81 -4.45
N SER A 102 -20.67 -13.43 -3.63
CA SER A 102 -19.36 -12.87 -3.29
C SER A 102 -18.40 -12.99 -4.47
N ASP A 103 -18.31 -14.15 -5.10
CA ASP A 103 -17.46 -14.40 -6.28
C ASP A 103 -17.86 -13.46 -7.43
N TRP A 104 -19.16 -13.24 -7.61
CA TRP A 104 -19.68 -12.32 -8.61
C TRP A 104 -19.30 -10.86 -8.35
N ARG A 105 -19.29 -10.42 -7.08
CA ARG A 105 -18.81 -9.09 -6.71
C ARG A 105 -17.33 -8.93 -7.02
N VAL A 106 -16.52 -9.93 -6.66
CA VAL A 106 -15.09 -9.96 -6.94
C VAL A 106 -14.85 -9.83 -8.44
N ALA A 107 -15.56 -10.60 -9.28
CA ALA A 107 -15.43 -10.53 -10.73
C ALA A 107 -15.69 -9.12 -11.30
N VAL A 108 -16.73 -8.42 -10.82
CA VAL A 108 -17.05 -7.05 -11.29
C VAL A 108 -16.02 -6.04 -10.81
N ILE A 109 -15.52 -6.16 -9.58
CA ILE A 109 -14.50 -5.26 -9.02
C ILE A 109 -13.17 -5.44 -9.75
N GLU A 110 -12.74 -6.68 -9.98
CA GLU A 110 -11.50 -6.97 -10.71
C GLU A 110 -11.57 -6.52 -12.16
N ALA A 111 -12.71 -6.71 -12.83
CA ALA A 111 -12.92 -6.21 -14.20
C ALA A 111 -12.79 -4.67 -14.29
N ASP A 112 -13.28 -3.94 -13.28
CA ASP A 112 -13.17 -2.48 -13.19
C ASP A 112 -11.70 -2.05 -13.03
N VAL A 113 -10.93 -2.75 -12.19
CA VAL A 113 -9.48 -2.52 -12.02
C VAL A 113 -8.72 -2.80 -13.31
N ILE A 114 -9.07 -3.87 -14.02
CA ILE A 114 -8.46 -4.19 -15.33
C ILE A 114 -8.73 -3.08 -16.34
N LEU A 115 -9.96 -2.57 -16.40
CA LEU A 115 -10.32 -1.47 -17.29
C LEU A 115 -9.54 -0.19 -16.97
N GLU A 116 -9.43 0.18 -15.70
CA GLU A 116 -8.64 1.33 -15.27
C GLU A 116 -7.19 1.22 -15.73
N GLY A 117 -6.54 0.07 -15.48
CA GLY A 117 -5.18 -0.19 -15.94
C GLY A 117 -5.03 -0.17 -17.46
N ALA A 118 -6.02 -0.71 -18.19
CA ALA A 118 -6.02 -0.69 -19.66
C ALA A 118 -6.13 0.73 -20.22
N LEU A 119 -6.97 1.59 -19.62
CA LEU A 119 -7.10 3.00 -20.01
C LEU A 119 -5.83 3.79 -19.68
N MET A 120 -5.26 3.60 -18.49
CA MET A 120 -3.97 4.21 -18.12
C MET A 120 -2.87 3.83 -19.13
N ALA A 121 -2.79 2.55 -19.52
CA ALA A 121 -1.81 2.07 -20.50
C ALA A 121 -2.01 2.68 -21.91
N LYS A 122 -3.21 3.16 -22.23
CA LYS A 122 -3.52 3.89 -23.47
C LYS A 122 -3.37 5.41 -23.35
N GLY A 123 -2.96 5.90 -22.18
CA GLY A 123 -2.69 7.32 -21.95
C GLY A 123 -3.91 8.15 -21.56
N TYR A 124 -5.01 7.52 -21.15
CA TYR A 124 -6.14 8.26 -20.57
C TYR A 124 -5.76 8.80 -19.19
N GLN A 125 -6.15 10.03 -18.89
CA GLN A 125 -5.79 10.74 -17.66
C GLN A 125 -6.99 10.86 -16.71
N GLY A 126 -6.72 10.66 -15.42
CA GLY A 126 -7.67 10.78 -14.30
C GLY A 126 -7.11 10.09 -13.06
N GLU A 127 -7.50 10.52 -11.86
CA GLU A 127 -7.14 9.87 -10.60
C GLU A 127 -7.95 8.60 -10.36
N THR A 128 -9.12 8.51 -11.00
CA THR A 128 -10.02 7.36 -10.91
C THR A 128 -10.50 6.95 -12.30
N LEU A 129 -10.94 5.69 -12.44
CA LEU A 129 -11.63 5.22 -13.64
C LEU A 129 -12.77 6.15 -14.08
N GLY A 130 -13.61 6.63 -13.14
CA GLY A 130 -14.71 7.53 -13.46
C GLY A 130 -14.26 8.85 -14.08
N GLU A 131 -13.14 9.41 -13.60
CA GLU A 131 -12.53 10.60 -14.20
C GLU A 131 -11.94 10.31 -15.59
N MET A 132 -11.28 9.17 -15.77
CA MET A 132 -10.77 8.76 -17.09
C MET A 132 -11.89 8.58 -18.10
N LEU A 133 -13.00 7.94 -17.71
CA LEU A 133 -14.17 7.78 -18.57
C LEU A 133 -14.86 9.12 -18.88
N LYS A 134 -14.80 10.10 -17.97
CA LYS A 134 -15.34 11.44 -18.18
C LYS A 134 -14.47 12.24 -19.15
N ASN A 135 -13.16 12.09 -19.05
CA ASN A 135 -12.19 12.78 -19.89
C ASN A 135 -12.03 12.10 -21.26
N ALA A 136 -12.47 10.85 -21.40
CA ALA A 136 -12.47 10.15 -22.67
C ALA A 136 -13.44 10.83 -23.66
N GLU A 137 -12.91 11.29 -24.78
CA GLU A 137 -13.73 11.88 -25.84
C GLU A 137 -14.58 10.79 -26.52
N PRO A 138 -15.91 10.94 -26.65
CA PRO A 138 -16.79 9.88 -27.16
C PRO A 138 -16.43 9.33 -28.55
N TYR A 139 -15.77 10.12 -29.41
CA TYR A 139 -15.35 9.63 -30.73
C TYR A 139 -14.13 8.70 -30.70
N ARG A 140 -13.40 8.64 -29.57
CA ARG A 140 -12.21 7.79 -29.41
C ARG A 140 -12.51 6.40 -28.84
N LEU A 141 -13.66 6.23 -28.18
CA LEU A 141 -14.09 4.97 -27.57
C LEU A 141 -15.56 4.66 -27.94
N LYS A 142 -15.74 3.73 -28.87
CA LYS A 142 -17.06 3.27 -29.34
C LYS A 142 -17.88 2.64 -28.22
N ASN A 143 -17.23 1.97 -27.27
CA ASN A 143 -17.89 1.31 -26.14
C ASN A 143 -17.85 2.14 -24.84
N LEU A 144 -17.69 3.48 -24.93
CA LEU A 144 -17.64 4.35 -23.75
C LEU A 144 -18.89 4.23 -22.86
N ASP A 145 -20.09 4.15 -23.46
CA ASP A 145 -21.34 4.00 -22.71
C ASP A 145 -21.41 2.66 -21.96
N LYS A 146 -20.87 1.59 -22.54
CA LYS A 146 -20.79 0.27 -21.90
C LYS A 146 -19.81 0.30 -20.73
N ALA A 147 -18.68 0.97 -20.88
CA ALA A 147 -17.72 1.18 -19.81
C ALA A 147 -18.36 1.93 -18.63
N TRP A 148 -19.12 2.99 -18.92
CA TRP A 148 -19.89 3.72 -17.91
C TRP A 148 -20.97 2.86 -17.24
N GLU A 149 -21.69 2.05 -17.99
CA GLU A 149 -22.70 1.14 -17.44
C GLU A 149 -22.08 0.11 -16.50
N ALA A 150 -20.97 -0.51 -16.90
CA ALA A 150 -20.26 -1.49 -16.08
C ALA A 150 -19.67 -0.84 -14.81
N HIS A 151 -19.05 0.33 -14.94
CA HIS A 151 -18.50 1.09 -13.82
C HIS A 151 -19.58 1.48 -12.80
N ARG A 152 -20.79 1.85 -13.26
CA ARG A 152 -21.94 2.10 -12.37
C ARG A 152 -22.33 0.86 -11.55
N THR A 153 -22.30 -0.33 -12.15
CA THR A 153 -22.54 -1.58 -11.42
C THR A 153 -21.49 -1.79 -10.33
N ARG A 154 -20.21 -1.54 -10.62
CA ARG A 154 -19.14 -1.59 -9.60
C ARG A 154 -19.35 -0.57 -8.48
N ASN A 155 -19.69 0.68 -8.82
CA ASN A 155 -19.93 1.72 -7.82
C ASN A 155 -21.13 1.38 -6.93
N ARG A 156 -22.19 0.77 -7.49
CA ARG A 156 -23.31 0.28 -6.70
C ARG A 156 -22.87 -0.76 -5.67
N ILE A 157 -22.02 -1.72 -6.06
CA ILE A 157 -21.47 -2.73 -5.12
C ILE A 157 -20.74 -2.05 -3.95
N ALA A 158 -19.96 -1.00 -4.23
CA ALA A 158 -19.21 -0.29 -3.19
C ALA A 158 -20.10 0.54 -2.24
N HIS A 159 -21.18 1.13 -2.74
CA HIS A 159 -22.09 1.98 -1.95
C HIS A 159 -23.22 1.20 -1.27
N GLU A 160 -23.59 0.02 -1.78
CA GLU A 160 -24.70 -0.81 -1.28
C GLU A 160 -24.17 -2.21 -0.86
N PRO A 161 -23.36 -2.33 0.20
CA PRO A 161 -22.73 -3.61 0.58
C PRO A 161 -23.76 -4.70 0.95
N ASP A 162 -24.90 -4.30 1.53
CA ASP A 162 -25.98 -5.21 1.95
C ASP A 162 -26.79 -5.76 0.77
N LYS A 163 -26.69 -5.15 -0.41
CA LYS A 163 -27.44 -5.59 -1.58
C LYS A 163 -26.63 -6.57 -2.39
N GLU A 164 -27.14 -7.80 -2.50
CA GLU A 164 -26.52 -8.83 -3.32
C GLU A 164 -26.59 -8.45 -4.81
N ILE A 165 -25.49 -8.72 -5.53
CA ILE A 165 -25.49 -8.68 -6.98
C ILE A 165 -26.07 -9.98 -7.52
N THR A 166 -26.85 -9.91 -8.59
CA THR A 166 -27.36 -11.10 -9.27
C THR A 166 -26.39 -11.60 -10.34
N LYS A 167 -26.50 -12.88 -10.68
CA LYS A 167 -25.74 -13.47 -11.79
C LYS A 167 -25.97 -12.73 -13.12
N LEU A 168 -27.22 -12.34 -13.39
CA LEU A 168 -27.58 -11.60 -14.61
C LEU A 168 -26.91 -10.21 -14.67
N GLU A 169 -26.92 -9.46 -13.57
CA GLU A 169 -26.23 -8.16 -13.49
C GLU A 169 -24.72 -8.31 -13.70
N THR A 170 -24.14 -9.37 -13.11
CA THR A 170 -22.72 -9.70 -13.23
C THR A 170 -22.36 -10.01 -14.68
N ASP A 171 -23.10 -10.89 -15.33
CA ASP A 171 -22.86 -11.29 -16.72
C ASP A 171 -23.01 -10.10 -17.68
N ARG A 172 -23.99 -9.23 -17.45
CA ARG A 172 -24.17 -8.00 -18.21
C ARG A 172 -23.01 -7.02 -18.02
N ALA A 173 -22.57 -6.81 -16.78
CA ALA A 173 -21.43 -5.93 -16.49
C ALA A 173 -20.15 -6.47 -17.14
N LEU A 174 -19.89 -7.78 -17.05
CA LEU A 174 -18.73 -8.41 -17.67
C LEU A 174 -18.77 -8.36 -19.19
N ALA A 175 -19.93 -8.53 -19.83
CA ALA A 175 -20.05 -8.36 -21.27
C ALA A 175 -19.71 -6.92 -21.71
N ASN A 176 -20.09 -5.93 -20.91
CA ASN A 176 -19.74 -4.53 -21.15
C ASN A 176 -18.24 -4.26 -20.95
N TYR A 177 -17.62 -4.79 -19.89
CA TYR A 177 -16.17 -4.74 -19.71
C TYR A 177 -15.42 -5.43 -20.86
N GLU A 178 -15.88 -6.61 -21.29
CA GLU A 178 -15.25 -7.36 -22.38
C GLU A 178 -15.25 -6.55 -23.69
N ALA A 179 -16.36 -5.86 -24.00
CA ALA A 179 -16.48 -5.06 -25.20
C ALA A 179 -15.46 -3.91 -25.25
N ILE A 180 -15.26 -3.20 -24.14
CA ILE A 180 -14.29 -2.11 -24.07
C ILE A 180 -12.85 -2.64 -24.00
N LEU A 181 -12.58 -3.74 -23.30
CA LEU A 181 -11.25 -4.33 -23.21
C LEU A 181 -10.75 -4.86 -24.57
N LYS A 182 -11.65 -5.43 -25.39
CA LYS A 182 -11.35 -5.79 -26.78
C LYS A 182 -11.04 -4.56 -27.63
N GLU A 183 -11.81 -3.49 -27.48
CA GLU A 183 -11.56 -2.23 -28.18
C GLU A 183 -10.19 -1.63 -27.82
N LEU A 184 -9.80 -1.72 -26.56
CA LEU A 184 -8.48 -1.28 -26.09
C LEU A 184 -7.35 -2.26 -26.49
N GLY A 185 -7.65 -3.43 -27.05
CA GLY A 185 -6.67 -4.48 -27.36
C GLY A 185 -5.98 -5.01 -26.10
N PHE A 186 -6.69 -5.03 -24.99
CA PHE A 186 -6.23 -5.68 -23.76
C PHE A 186 -6.42 -7.20 -23.85
N ILE A 187 -7.54 -7.63 -24.43
CA ILE A 187 -7.89 -9.03 -24.74
C ILE A 187 -8.17 -9.22 -26.23
#